data_AF-A0A2A6Z8S8-F1
#
_entry.id   AF-A0A2A6Z8S8-F1
#
_cell.length_a   1.000
_cell.length_b   1.000
_cell.length_c   1.000
_cell.angle_alpha   90.00
_cell.angle_beta   90.00
_cell.angle_gamma   90.00
#
_symmetry.space_group_name_H-M   'P 1'
#
loop_
_entity.id
_entity.type
_entity.pdbx_description
1 polymer ?
#
loop_
_entity_poly.entity_id
_entity_poly.type
_entity_poly.pdbx_seq_one_letter_code
_entity_poly.pdbx_strand_id
1 'polypeptide(L)'
;MKKMIAGILCLVLALSLSGCGTNAQSSDTCNANYEEGYTAGYEAGYHDGKQQVTGNEKRFAQFSGSFTATVEQLLPDYYALPGKTIAVVHFFQDRPFLLHFQKDLTGELIEGTSYVFEFETFQVELPEDEEDLDILDYMYSINVTGYRAAEDDELGTDSKLPTVEIVLK
;
A
#
# COMPACT_ATOMS: atom_id res chain seq x y z
N MET A 1 30.21 4.85 -82.31
CA MET A 1 30.33 4.03 -81.08
C MET A 1 29.76 4.66 -79.79
N LYS A 2 29.42 5.97 -79.72
CA LYS A 2 28.79 6.55 -78.51
C LYS A 2 27.27 6.33 -78.38
N LYS A 3 26.55 6.15 -79.50
CA LYS A 3 25.08 5.97 -79.50
C LYS A 3 24.60 4.56 -79.09
N MET A 4 25.45 3.53 -79.23
CA MET A 4 25.12 2.16 -78.78
C MET A 4 25.29 1.99 -77.26
N ILE A 5 26.21 2.72 -76.64
CA ILE A 5 26.49 2.62 -75.20
C ILE A 5 25.34 3.22 -74.38
N ALA A 6 24.74 4.32 -74.84
CA ALA A 6 23.59 4.94 -74.18
C ALA A 6 22.33 4.06 -74.24
N GLY A 7 22.11 3.35 -75.35
CA GLY A 7 20.97 2.43 -75.49
C GLY A 7 21.08 1.20 -74.57
N ILE A 8 22.29 0.64 -74.43
CA ILE A 8 22.54 -0.51 -73.54
C ILE A 8 22.42 -0.10 -72.07
N LEU A 9 22.90 1.10 -71.70
CA LEU A 9 22.77 1.60 -70.33
C LEU A 9 21.31 1.85 -69.92
N CYS A 10 20.50 2.41 -70.82
CA CYS A 10 19.06 2.58 -70.59
C CYS A 10 18.31 1.24 -70.48
N LEU A 11 18.70 0.24 -71.27
CA LEU A 11 18.07 -1.08 -71.25
C LEU A 11 18.39 -1.85 -69.95
N VAL A 12 19.62 -1.74 -69.45
CA VAL A 12 20.05 -2.37 -68.18
C VAL A 12 19.37 -1.69 -66.97
N LEU A 13 19.17 -0.37 -67.02
CA LEU A 13 18.40 0.37 -66.01
C LEU A 13 16.91 0.04 -66.02
N ALA A 14 16.31 -0.20 -67.18
CA ALA A 14 14.91 -0.60 -67.27
C ALA A 14 14.68 -2.03 -66.77
N LEU A 15 15.63 -2.94 -67.01
CA LEU A 15 15.57 -4.34 -66.56
C LEU A 15 15.88 -4.52 -65.06
N SER A 16 16.55 -3.56 -64.42
CA SER A 16 16.74 -3.57 -62.96
C SER A 16 15.54 -3.04 -62.17
N LEU A 17 14.64 -2.29 -62.80
CA LEU A 17 13.42 -1.79 -62.14
C LEU A 17 12.24 -2.76 -62.16
N SER A 18 12.24 -3.79 -63.01
CA SER A 18 11.18 -4.82 -63.05
C SER A 18 11.37 -5.96 -62.04
N GLY A 19 12.37 -5.85 -61.16
CA GLY A 19 12.66 -6.83 -60.10
C GLY A 19 11.92 -6.60 -58.78
N CYS A 20 11.01 -5.63 -58.68
CA CYS A 20 10.12 -5.52 -57.53
C CYS A 20 8.75 -6.12 -57.89
N GLY A 21 8.75 -7.44 -58.02
CA GLY A 21 7.50 -8.19 -57.97
C GLY A 21 6.81 -7.88 -56.65
N THR A 22 5.61 -7.32 -56.72
CA THR A 22 4.70 -7.21 -55.60
C THR A 22 4.41 -8.60 -55.07
N ASN A 23 5.23 -9.07 -54.11
CA ASN A 23 4.76 -9.97 -53.10
C ASN A 23 3.86 -9.11 -52.21
N ALA A 24 2.60 -8.94 -52.62
CA ALA A 24 1.56 -8.71 -51.64
C ALA A 24 1.63 -9.95 -50.74
N GLN A 25 2.39 -9.88 -49.65
CA GLN A 25 2.16 -10.75 -48.52
C GLN A 25 0.72 -10.44 -48.12
N SER A 26 -0.20 -11.28 -48.58
CA SER A 26 -1.51 -11.39 -47.98
C SER A 26 -1.23 -11.65 -46.51
N SER A 27 -1.56 -10.66 -45.67
CA SER A 27 -1.56 -10.79 -44.22
C SER A 27 -2.74 -11.63 -43.74
N ASP A 28 -3.45 -12.33 -44.64
CA ASP A 28 -4.72 -12.98 -44.33
C ASP A 28 -4.56 -14.39 -43.75
N THR A 29 -3.33 -14.88 -43.58
CA THR A 29 -3.12 -16.03 -42.69
C THR A 29 -3.00 -15.52 -41.26
N CYS A 30 -4.16 -15.25 -40.66
CA CYS A 30 -4.29 -15.24 -39.21
C CYS A 30 -3.67 -16.57 -38.71
N ASN A 31 -2.55 -16.48 -37.99
CA ASN A 31 -1.91 -17.65 -37.43
C ASN A 31 -2.82 -18.17 -36.33
N ALA A 32 -3.61 -19.21 -36.62
CA ALA A 32 -4.54 -19.82 -35.66
C ALA A 32 -3.83 -20.16 -34.33
N ASN A 33 -2.55 -20.54 -34.38
CA ASN A 33 -1.76 -20.81 -33.18
C ASN A 33 -1.51 -19.56 -32.30
N TYR A 34 -1.49 -18.36 -32.90
CA TYR A 34 -1.35 -17.10 -32.16
C TYR A 34 -2.66 -16.74 -31.45
N GLU A 35 -3.81 -16.89 -32.11
CA GLU A 35 -5.11 -16.66 -31.45
C GLU A 35 -5.43 -17.72 -30.41
N GLU A 36 -5.13 -19.00 -30.68
CA GLU A 36 -5.29 -20.08 -29.72
C GLU A 36 -4.36 -19.88 -28.51
N GLY A 37 -3.10 -19.48 -28.74
CA GLY A 37 -2.15 -19.18 -27.66
C GLY A 37 -2.55 -17.94 -26.85
N TYR A 38 -3.05 -16.89 -27.50
CA TYR A 38 -3.53 -15.68 -26.83
C TYR A 38 -4.79 -15.96 -26.00
N THR A 39 -5.74 -16.70 -26.56
CA THR A 39 -6.98 -17.08 -25.88
C THR A 39 -6.69 -18.03 -24.72
N ALA A 40 -5.88 -19.06 -24.93
CA ALA A 40 -5.49 -20.00 -23.87
C ALA A 40 -4.70 -19.31 -22.76
N GLY A 41 -3.80 -18.37 -23.10
CA GLY A 41 -3.06 -17.58 -22.13
C GLY A 41 -3.96 -16.63 -21.33
N TYR A 42 -4.95 -16.00 -21.98
CA TYR A 42 -5.93 -15.15 -21.32
C TYR A 42 -6.83 -15.94 -20.38
N GLU A 43 -7.38 -17.07 -20.83
CA GLU A 43 -8.21 -17.95 -20.01
C GLU A 43 -7.41 -18.54 -18.84
N ALA A 44 -6.18 -19.02 -19.08
CA ALA A 44 -5.31 -19.53 -18.02
C ALA A 44 -4.97 -18.45 -16.99
N GLY A 45 -4.63 -17.23 -17.43
CA GLY A 45 -4.37 -16.10 -16.54
C GLY A 45 -5.62 -15.62 -15.77
N TYR A 46 -6.80 -15.65 -16.42
CA TYR A 46 -8.07 -15.34 -15.76
C TYR A 46 -8.45 -16.41 -14.73
N HIS A 47 -8.21 -17.69 -15.04
CA HIS A 47 -8.43 -18.80 -14.11
C HIS A 47 -7.41 -18.85 -12.97
N ASP A 48 -6.15 -18.51 -13.21
CA ASP A 48 -5.12 -18.36 -12.17
C ASP A 48 -5.47 -17.20 -11.23
N GLY A 49 -5.87 -16.04 -11.77
CA GLY A 49 -6.39 -14.92 -10.98
C GLY A 49 -7.66 -15.26 -10.20
N LYS A 50 -8.56 -16.09 -10.75
CA LYS A 50 -9.74 -16.62 -10.02
C LYS A 50 -9.37 -17.62 -8.92
N GLN A 51 -8.33 -18.44 -9.14
CA GLN A 51 -7.83 -19.37 -8.12
C GLN A 51 -7.12 -18.63 -6.99
N GLN A 52 -6.40 -17.53 -7.28
CA GLN A 52 -5.89 -16.61 -6.25
C GLN A 52 -7.03 -15.91 -5.48
N VAL A 53 -8.19 -15.66 -6.11
CA VAL A 53 -9.39 -15.13 -5.46
C VAL A 53 -10.12 -16.18 -4.58
N THR A 54 -9.67 -17.43 -4.57
CA THR A 54 -10.34 -18.49 -3.79
C THR A 54 -9.79 -18.53 -2.35
N GLY A 55 -10.33 -17.65 -1.51
CA GLY A 55 -10.61 -17.94 -0.09
C GLY A 55 -9.41 -18.02 0.85
N ASN A 56 -8.54 -17.01 0.85
CA ASN A 56 -7.68 -16.80 2.01
C ASN A 56 -8.54 -16.14 3.11
N GLU A 57 -8.65 -16.79 4.27
CA GLU A 57 -9.34 -16.20 5.44
C GLU A 57 -8.69 -14.85 5.74
N LYS A 58 -9.50 -13.80 5.83
CA LYS A 58 -8.97 -12.46 6.07
C LYS A 58 -8.45 -12.40 7.50
N ARG A 59 -7.21 -11.94 7.64
CA ARG A 59 -6.57 -11.76 8.94
C ARG A 59 -6.80 -10.34 9.43
N PHE A 60 -7.16 -10.20 10.69
CA PHE A 60 -7.34 -8.90 11.35
C PHE A 60 -6.53 -8.84 12.64
N ALA A 61 -5.93 -7.69 12.93
CA ALA A 61 -5.42 -7.37 14.26
C ALA A 61 -6.51 -6.60 15.02
N GLN A 62 -6.96 -7.14 16.14
CA GLN A 62 -7.89 -6.48 17.05
C GLN A 62 -7.09 -5.83 18.18
N PHE A 63 -7.24 -4.52 18.35
CA PHE A 63 -6.60 -3.74 19.39
C PHE A 63 -7.63 -3.37 20.45
N SER A 64 -7.29 -3.56 21.73
CA SER A 64 -8.19 -3.24 22.84
C SER A 64 -7.44 -2.83 24.12
N GLY A 65 -8.18 -2.29 25.09
CA GLY A 65 -7.66 -1.97 26.42
C GLY A 65 -7.19 -0.52 26.56
N SER A 66 -6.02 -0.35 27.15
CA SER A 66 -5.41 0.96 27.44
C SER A 66 -3.89 0.85 27.30
N PHE A 67 -3.21 1.98 27.19
CA PHE A 67 -1.75 2.00 27.14
C PHE A 67 -1.18 3.20 27.88
N THR A 68 0.01 3.05 28.44
CA THR A 68 0.77 4.16 29.03
C THR A 68 1.66 4.77 27.96
N ALA A 69 1.59 6.08 27.75
CA ALA A 69 2.55 6.80 26.92
C ALA A 69 2.91 8.16 27.52
N THR A 70 4.13 8.62 27.27
CA THR A 70 4.60 9.96 27.66
C THR A 70 4.31 10.94 26.54
N VAL A 71 3.71 12.08 26.89
CA VAL A 71 3.50 13.19 25.96
C VAL A 71 4.83 13.91 25.76
N GLU A 72 5.38 13.84 24.56
CA GLU A 72 6.61 14.54 24.21
C GLU A 72 6.33 15.96 23.75
N GLN A 73 5.31 16.13 22.91
CA GLN A 73 4.97 17.42 22.32
C GLN A 73 3.49 17.52 21.97
N LEU A 74 2.89 18.69 22.15
CA LEU A 74 1.56 19.00 21.65
C LEU A 74 1.64 19.81 20.36
N LEU A 75 1.06 19.28 19.29
CA LEU A 75 1.03 19.88 17.96
C LEU A 75 -0.37 20.43 17.65
N PRO A 76 -0.49 21.70 17.25
CA PRO A 76 -1.77 22.25 16.83
C PRO A 76 -2.28 21.55 15.57
N ASP A 77 -3.55 21.14 15.56
CA ASP A 77 -4.21 20.69 14.33
C ASP A 77 -4.77 21.90 13.57
N TYR A 78 -3.98 22.42 12.62
CA TYR A 78 -4.37 23.60 11.84
C TYR A 78 -5.51 23.34 10.83
N TYR A 79 -5.89 22.07 10.58
CA TYR A 79 -6.93 21.69 9.63
C TYR A 79 -8.22 21.24 10.31
N ALA A 80 -8.15 20.53 11.44
CA ALA A 80 -9.30 19.90 12.08
C ALA A 80 -9.86 20.70 13.27
N LEU A 81 -10.31 21.94 13.05
CA LEU A 81 -11.01 22.77 14.04
C LEU A 81 -10.15 23.28 15.23
N PRO A 82 -10.47 24.47 15.78
CA PRO A 82 -9.83 24.97 17.00
C PRO A 82 -10.09 24.02 18.18
N GLY A 83 -9.05 23.57 18.87
CA GLY A 83 -9.15 22.71 20.06
C GLY A 83 -8.94 21.21 19.81
N LYS A 84 -8.78 20.78 18.55
CA LYS A 84 -8.20 19.45 18.29
C LYS A 84 -6.68 19.61 18.19
N THR A 85 -5.97 18.82 18.98
CA THR A 85 -4.51 18.83 19.05
C THR A 85 -4.04 17.42 18.78
N ILE A 86 -2.88 17.28 18.14
CA ILE A 86 -2.19 16.02 17.94
C ILE A 86 -1.12 15.94 19.03
N ALA A 87 -1.01 14.83 19.76
CA ALA A 87 0.12 14.63 20.65
C ALA A 87 1.18 13.77 19.97
N VAL A 88 2.43 14.17 20.06
CA VAL A 88 3.56 13.28 19.88
C VAL A 88 3.74 12.55 21.21
N VAL A 89 3.62 11.23 21.19
CA VAL A 89 3.75 10.40 22.39
C VAL A 89 4.71 9.24 22.14
N HIS A 90 5.30 8.67 23.19
CA HIS A 90 6.13 7.49 23.07
C HIS A 90 5.88 6.51 24.22
N PHE A 91 6.08 5.22 23.93
CA PHE A 91 6.20 4.20 24.97
C PHE A 91 7.55 4.29 25.68
N PHE A 92 7.67 3.61 26.82
CA PHE A 92 8.94 3.54 27.52
C PHE A 92 10.02 2.91 26.63
N GLN A 93 11.10 3.66 26.37
CA GLN A 93 12.23 3.26 25.52
C GLN A 93 11.87 2.92 24.06
N ASP A 94 10.76 3.44 23.53
CA ASP A 94 10.36 3.23 22.14
C ASP A 94 10.34 4.55 21.33
N ARG A 95 10.20 4.42 20.02
CA ARG A 95 10.11 5.55 19.09
C ARG A 95 8.78 6.30 19.27
N PRO A 96 8.78 7.64 19.13
CA PRO A 96 7.55 8.41 19.23
C PRO A 96 6.62 8.18 18.03
N PHE A 97 5.32 8.30 18.26
CA PHE A 97 4.25 8.23 17.27
C PHE A 97 3.20 9.32 17.51
N LEU A 98 2.34 9.56 16.52
CA LEU A 98 1.29 10.58 16.61
C LEU A 98 0.00 9.99 17.17
N LEU A 99 -0.57 10.68 18.15
CA LEU A 99 -1.86 10.36 18.74
C LEU A 99 -2.86 11.47 18.40
N HIS A 100 -3.90 11.11 17.64
CA HIS A 100 -4.97 12.02 17.26
C HIS A 100 -6.14 11.93 18.24
N PHE A 101 -6.60 13.07 18.76
CA PHE A 101 -7.76 13.14 19.62
C PHE A 101 -9.00 13.53 18.82
N GLN A 102 -10.03 12.68 18.81
CA GLN A 102 -11.27 12.98 18.08
C GLN A 102 -12.16 14.00 18.81
N LYS A 103 -12.05 14.05 20.13
CA LYS A 103 -12.69 15.03 21.03
C LYS A 103 -11.64 15.98 21.59
N ASP A 104 -12.05 17.17 22.03
CA ASP A 104 -11.14 18.08 22.75
C ASP A 104 -10.85 17.48 24.13
N LEU A 105 -9.80 16.68 24.17
CA LEU A 105 -9.22 16.06 25.35
C LEU A 105 -7.85 16.68 25.65
N THR A 106 -7.44 17.65 24.84
CA THR A 106 -6.03 18.05 24.73
C THR A 106 -5.66 19.19 25.67
N GLY A 107 -6.65 19.94 26.15
CA GLY A 107 -6.46 21.09 27.03
C GLY A 107 -5.88 20.79 28.43
N GLU A 108 -5.76 19.53 28.84
CA GLU A 108 -5.19 19.15 30.15
C GLU A 108 -3.91 18.29 30.04
N LEU A 109 -3.45 17.98 28.82
CA LEU A 109 -2.21 17.24 28.63
C LEU A 109 -1.01 18.16 28.90
N ILE A 110 -0.01 17.62 29.59
CA ILE A 110 1.23 18.31 29.94
C ILE A 110 2.39 17.56 29.29
N GLU A 111 3.19 18.27 28.51
CA GLU A 111 4.43 17.74 27.93
C GLU A 111 5.38 17.23 29.03
N GLY A 112 6.04 16.11 28.78
CA GLY A 112 6.88 15.38 29.72
C GLY A 112 6.10 14.50 30.73
N THR A 113 4.77 14.47 30.67
CA THR A 113 3.95 13.66 31.59
C THR A 113 3.48 12.37 30.92
N SER A 114 3.51 11.27 31.68
CA SER A 114 2.98 9.98 31.26
C SER A 114 1.52 9.83 31.67
N TYR A 115 0.70 9.36 30.73
CA TYR A 115 -0.71 9.13 30.91
C TYR A 115 -1.09 7.72 30.49
N VAL A 116 -2.12 7.18 31.12
CA VAL A 116 -2.83 5.99 30.64
C VAL A 116 -3.96 6.46 29.74
N PHE A 117 -3.90 6.09 28.46
CA PHE A 117 -4.90 6.40 27.45
C PHE A 117 -5.87 5.24 27.27
N GLU A 118 -7.16 5.54 27.30
CA GLU A 118 -8.25 4.62 27.01
C GLU A 118 -8.73 4.84 25.58
N PHE A 119 -9.05 3.76 24.86
CA PHE A 119 -9.49 3.84 23.47
C PHE A 119 -10.56 2.79 23.15
N GLU A 120 -11.33 3.06 22.09
CA GLU A 120 -12.32 2.11 21.57
C GLU A 120 -11.64 0.94 20.87
N THR A 121 -12.08 -0.29 21.16
CA THR A 121 -11.61 -1.47 20.43
C THR A 121 -11.83 -1.31 18.94
N PHE A 122 -10.79 -1.54 18.14
CA PHE A 122 -10.85 -1.47 16.69
C PHE A 122 -10.13 -2.65 16.05
N GLN A 123 -10.38 -2.87 14.75
CA GLN A 123 -9.74 -3.92 13.97
C GLN A 123 -9.08 -3.32 12.74
N VAL A 124 -7.90 -3.82 12.41
CA VAL A 124 -7.21 -3.49 11.16
C VAL A 124 -7.05 -4.77 10.33
N GLU A 125 -7.40 -4.70 9.04
CA GLU A 125 -7.16 -5.79 8.09
C GLU A 125 -5.66 -5.88 7.83
N LEU A 126 -5.10 -7.08 7.99
CA LEU A 126 -3.69 -7.35 7.77
C LEU A 126 -3.48 -7.83 6.32
N PRO A 127 -2.41 -7.38 5.64
CA PRO A 127 -2.02 -7.94 4.34
C PRO A 127 -1.74 -9.45 4.46
N GLU A 128 -1.95 -10.18 3.36
CA GLU A 128 -1.72 -11.62 3.32
C GLU A 128 -0.24 -11.99 3.40
N ASP A 129 0.65 -11.08 3.00
CA ASP A 129 2.10 -11.26 2.87
C ASP A 129 2.91 -10.68 4.04
N GLU A 130 2.25 -10.12 5.08
CA GLU A 130 2.94 -9.54 6.24
C GLU A 130 3.28 -10.63 7.28
N GLU A 131 4.55 -11.02 7.33
CA GLU A 131 5.08 -11.99 8.32
C GLU A 131 5.47 -11.32 9.65
N ASP A 132 5.90 -10.05 9.62
CA ASP A 132 6.31 -9.25 10.80
C ASP A 132 5.35 -8.08 10.98
N LEU A 133 4.50 -8.14 12.02
CA LEU A 133 3.57 -7.09 12.37
C LEU A 133 4.23 -6.09 13.33
N ASP A 134 4.54 -4.88 12.86
CA ASP A 134 4.86 -3.76 13.76
C ASP A 134 3.55 -3.08 14.21
N ILE A 135 3.14 -3.37 15.44
CA ILE A 135 1.95 -2.80 16.10
C ILE A 135 1.96 -1.26 16.02
N LEU A 136 3.15 -0.64 16.03
CA LEU A 136 3.31 0.82 15.96
C LEU A 136 2.75 1.40 14.65
N ASP A 137 2.77 0.64 13.56
CA ASP A 137 2.31 1.10 12.25
C ASP A 137 0.77 1.27 12.20
N TYR A 138 0.07 0.62 13.13
CA TYR A 138 -1.38 0.63 13.24
C TYR A 138 -1.92 1.60 14.29
N MET A 139 -1.04 2.26 15.05
CA MET A 139 -1.41 3.16 16.15
C MET A 139 -2.11 4.45 15.71
N TYR A 140 -1.97 4.85 14.44
CA TYR A 140 -2.70 5.99 13.87
C TYR A 140 -4.23 5.78 13.85
N SER A 141 -4.70 4.54 13.99
CA SER A 141 -6.14 4.20 14.01
C SER A 141 -6.77 4.29 15.39
N ILE A 142 -5.98 4.60 16.43
CA ILE A 142 -6.46 4.65 17.80
C ILE A 142 -7.40 5.85 17.98
N ASN A 143 -8.63 5.56 18.41
CA ASN A 143 -9.59 6.57 18.84
C ASN A 143 -9.57 6.69 20.37
N VAL A 144 -8.81 7.66 20.90
CA VAL A 144 -8.75 7.92 22.34
C VAL A 144 -10.10 8.44 22.84
N THR A 145 -10.65 7.75 23.83
CA THR A 145 -11.92 8.12 24.48
C THR A 145 -11.73 8.84 25.81
N GLY A 146 -10.58 8.65 26.45
CA GLY A 146 -10.24 9.27 27.72
C GLY A 146 -8.77 9.03 28.09
N TYR A 147 -8.33 9.70 29.15
CA TYR A 147 -7.01 9.48 29.73
C TYR A 147 -7.00 9.86 31.21
N ARG A 148 -5.98 9.38 31.92
CA ARG A 148 -5.64 9.83 33.27
C ARG A 148 -4.13 9.83 33.46
N ALA A 149 -3.63 10.56 34.46
CA ALA A 149 -2.22 10.46 34.83
C ALA A 149 -1.87 9.00 35.17
N ALA A 150 -0.70 8.56 34.72
CA ALA A 150 -0.18 7.23 35.05
C ALA A 150 0.25 7.17 36.52
N GLU A 151 -0.02 6.04 37.17
CA GLU A 151 0.45 5.75 38.53
C GLU A 151 1.90 5.26 38.49
N ASP A 152 2.61 5.31 39.64
CA ASP A 152 4.04 4.95 39.72
C ASP A 152 4.32 3.51 39.25
N ASP A 153 3.36 2.59 39.42
CA ASP A 153 3.43 1.18 39.00
C ASP A 153 2.96 0.95 37.55
N GLU A 154 2.69 2.03 36.80
CA GLU A 154 2.29 1.99 35.39
C GLU A 154 3.32 2.70 34.50
N LEU A 155 4.52 2.97 35.03
CA LEU A 155 5.63 3.64 34.35
C LEU A 155 6.77 2.67 34.03
N GLY A 156 7.66 3.09 33.13
CA GLY A 156 8.87 2.33 32.87
C GLY A 156 8.58 0.97 32.25
N THR A 157 9.19 -0.08 32.80
CA THR A 157 8.99 -1.46 32.37
C THR A 157 7.59 -2.01 32.69
N ASP A 158 6.88 -1.37 33.61
CA ASP A 158 5.51 -1.75 34.01
C ASP A 158 4.45 -0.97 33.21
N SER A 159 4.86 -0.24 32.17
CA SER A 159 3.97 0.52 31.29
C SER A 159 2.93 -0.40 30.63
N LYS A 160 1.68 0.07 30.60
CA LYS A 160 0.61 -0.65 29.91
C LYS A 160 0.82 -0.59 28.41
N LEU A 161 0.63 -1.73 27.75
CA LEU A 161 0.58 -1.83 26.30
C LEU A 161 -0.84 -2.23 25.87
N PRO A 162 -1.27 -1.81 24.67
CA PRO A 162 -2.56 -2.25 24.15
C PRO A 162 -2.55 -3.77 23.98
N THR A 163 -3.70 -4.41 24.22
CA THR A 163 -3.85 -5.84 23.94
C THR A 163 -4.12 -6.03 22.45
N VAL A 164 -3.38 -6.94 21.82
CA VAL A 164 -3.49 -7.24 20.39
C VAL A 164 -3.81 -8.72 20.20
N GLU A 165 -4.89 -9.00 19.49
CA GLU A 165 -5.32 -10.35 19.15
C GLU A 165 -5.51 -10.50 17.65
N ILE A 166 -5.01 -11.61 17.08
CA ILE A 166 -5.23 -11.94 15.67
C ILE A 166 -6.57 -12.66 15.53
N VAL A 167 -7.45 -12.13 14.68
CA VAL A 167 -8.78 -12.67 14.39
C VAL A 167 -8.87 -13.06 12.92
N LEU A 168 -9.36 -14.26 12.65
CA LEU A 168 -9.61 -14.77 11.29
C LEU A 168 -11.10 -14.62 10.96
N LYS A 169 -11.44 -14.16 9.75
CA LYS A 169 -12.83 -13.96 9.29
C LYS A 169 -13.05 -14.41 7.84
#